data_AF-A0YQW4-F1
#
_entry.id   AF-A0YQW4-F1
#
_cell.length_a   1.000
_cell.length_b   1.000
_cell.length_c   1.000
_cell.angle_alpha   90.00
_cell.angle_beta   90.00
_cell.angle_gamma   90.00
#
_symmetry.space_group_name_H-M   'P 1'
#
loop_
_entity.id
_entity.type
_entity.pdbx_description
1 polymer ?
#
loop_
_entity_poly.entity_id
_entity_poly.type
_entity_poly.pdbx_seq_one_letter_code
_entity_poly.pdbx_strand_id
1 'polypeptide(L)'
;MTSFPPSKQLNLEVLGRLFEKRTNSYKYLFFLSILNLIHEQKVNSVNLLLYQTLTVEMLTLSWYPHFYSRLAFGTQDKISEMLNGFIYSNFIQFKPPQILTQNDLNQLRKNLVLSPLDTLTSQLMRYVPYRLIRPFFELELFGEKDGKINRKIRELSEDYFESRKPLYCFDVENRGILIHPEWQNYLSTSYNLLWDWAFWEWVDYLQVFNPQISDIASRLLPPRNI
;
A
#
# COMPACT_ATOMS: atom_id res chain seq x y z
N MET A 1 -13.73 16.71 -2.80
CA MET A 1 -12.39 17.05 -3.33
C MET A 1 -11.46 17.20 -2.15
N THR A 2 -10.56 16.25 -1.94
CA THR A 2 -9.55 16.34 -0.89
C THR A 2 -8.50 17.35 -1.31
N SER A 3 -8.32 18.41 -0.54
CA SER A 3 -7.27 19.41 -0.78
C SER A 3 -6.00 18.95 -0.07
N PHE A 4 -5.01 18.48 -0.83
CA PHE A 4 -3.69 18.18 -0.27
C PHE A 4 -2.92 19.48 0.07
N PRO A 5 -1.98 19.48 1.04
CA PRO A 5 -1.15 20.63 1.32
C PRO A 5 -0.39 21.03 0.06
N PRO A 6 -0.36 22.30 -0.33
CA PRO A 6 0.22 22.70 -1.61
C PRO A 6 1.73 22.42 -1.64
N SER A 7 2.21 21.94 -2.78
CA SER A 7 3.63 21.79 -3.08
C SER A 7 3.92 22.44 -4.42
N LYS A 8 4.96 23.27 -4.48
CA LYS A 8 5.41 23.90 -5.73
C LYS A 8 6.18 22.93 -6.64
N GLN A 9 6.66 21.82 -6.08
CA GLN A 9 7.56 20.90 -6.75
C GLN A 9 6.91 19.59 -7.21
N LEU A 10 5.75 19.25 -6.63
CA LEU A 10 5.12 17.95 -6.80
C LEU A 10 3.79 18.08 -7.55
N ASN A 11 3.52 17.11 -8.42
CA ASN A 11 2.25 17.03 -9.12
C ASN A 11 1.18 16.36 -8.23
N LEU A 12 0.51 17.17 -7.40
CA LEU A 12 -0.52 16.71 -6.48
C LEU A 12 -1.83 16.31 -7.18
N GLU A 13 -2.08 16.83 -8.38
CA GLU A 13 -3.20 16.38 -9.20
C GLU A 13 -3.03 14.92 -9.59
N VAL A 14 -1.83 14.52 -10.02
CA VAL A 14 -1.51 13.12 -10.33
C VAL A 14 -1.59 12.23 -9.08
N LEU A 15 -1.21 12.74 -7.90
CA LEU A 15 -1.39 12.02 -6.63
C LEU A 15 -2.86 11.68 -6.36
N GLY A 16 -3.77 12.63 -6.58
CA GLY A 16 -5.21 12.40 -6.42
C GLY A 16 -5.77 11.29 -7.34
N ARG A 17 -5.04 10.93 -8.40
CA ARG A 17 -5.45 9.95 -9.40
C ARG A 17 -4.87 8.54 -9.20
N LEU A 18 -4.09 8.30 -8.14
CA LEU A 18 -3.46 6.99 -7.88
C LEU A 18 -4.46 5.82 -7.90
N PHE A 19 -5.70 6.06 -7.43
CA PHE A 19 -6.74 5.04 -7.25
C PHE A 19 -7.87 5.06 -8.29
N GLU A 20 -7.79 5.89 -9.35
CA GLU A 20 -8.86 5.98 -10.37
C GLU A 20 -9.15 4.63 -11.05
N LYS A 21 -8.08 3.88 -11.38
CA LYS A 21 -8.16 2.56 -11.99
C LYS A 21 -7.77 1.51 -10.96
N ARG A 22 -8.77 0.75 -10.50
CA ARG A 22 -8.67 -0.26 -9.45
C ARG A 22 -9.42 -1.53 -9.82
N THR A 23 -8.80 -2.66 -9.52
CA THR A 23 -9.38 -4.00 -9.73
C THR A 23 -9.37 -4.83 -8.45
N ASN A 24 -8.43 -4.55 -7.56
CA ASN A 24 -8.25 -5.19 -6.26
C ASN A 24 -7.79 -4.15 -5.21
N SER A 25 -7.67 -4.57 -3.96
CA SER A 25 -7.26 -3.70 -2.85
C SER A 25 -5.79 -3.26 -2.88
N TYR A 26 -4.97 -3.84 -3.77
CA TYR A 26 -3.53 -3.81 -3.61
C TYR A 26 -2.95 -2.40 -3.68
N LYS A 27 -3.48 -1.52 -4.54
CA LYS A 27 -3.00 -0.13 -4.63
C LYS A 27 -3.16 0.61 -3.30
N TYR A 28 -4.30 0.44 -2.63
CA TYR A 28 -4.56 1.07 -1.35
C TYR A 28 -3.60 0.59 -0.29
N LEU A 29 -3.53 -0.74 -0.14
CA LEU A 29 -2.66 -1.37 0.84
C LEU A 29 -1.21 -0.97 0.58
N PHE A 30 -0.76 -1.01 -0.68
CA PHE A 30 0.61 -0.67 -1.06
C PHE A 30 0.94 0.80 -0.76
N PHE A 31 0.05 1.74 -1.08
CA PHE A 31 0.29 3.16 -0.78
C PHE A 31 0.22 3.46 0.72
N LEU A 32 -0.74 2.89 1.46
CA LEU A 32 -0.80 2.99 2.92
C LEU A 32 0.45 2.40 3.57
N SER A 33 0.98 1.29 3.05
CA SER A 33 2.26 0.72 3.49
C SER A 33 3.44 1.65 3.22
N ILE A 34 3.50 2.31 2.06
CA ILE A 34 4.51 3.34 1.79
C ILE A 34 4.44 4.45 2.83
N LEU A 35 3.23 4.98 3.10
CA LEU A 35 3.03 6.04 4.08
C LEU A 35 3.49 5.62 5.49
N ASN A 36 3.06 4.46 5.98
CA ASN A 36 3.44 3.94 7.29
C ASN A 36 4.96 3.80 7.41
N LEU A 37 5.59 3.17 6.42
CA LEU A 37 7.03 2.93 6.45
C LEU A 37 7.84 4.22 6.39
N ILE A 38 7.40 5.23 5.62
CA ILE A 38 8.04 6.54 5.59
C ILE A 38 7.88 7.28 6.92
N HIS A 39 6.71 7.18 7.53
CA HIS A 39 6.43 7.85 8.82
C HIS A 39 7.23 7.24 9.97
N GLU A 40 7.45 5.93 9.95
CA GLU A 40 8.24 5.20 10.97
C GLU A 40 9.76 5.39 10.80
N GLN A 41 10.21 5.80 9.62
CA GLN A 41 11.63 6.05 9.37
C GLN A 41 12.16 7.26 10.14
N LYS A 42 13.41 7.16 10.62
CA LYS A 42 14.11 8.32 11.17
C LYS A 42 14.37 9.34 10.07
N VAL A 43 14.40 10.63 10.44
CA VAL A 43 14.85 11.72 9.57
C VAL A 43 16.24 11.34 8.99
N ASN A 44 16.37 11.36 7.66
CA ASN A 44 17.56 10.96 6.88
C ASN A 44 17.79 9.44 6.70
N SER A 45 16.76 8.60 6.84
CA SER A 45 16.85 7.17 6.47
C SER A 45 16.95 6.98 4.96
N VAL A 46 17.44 5.80 4.55
CA VAL A 46 17.51 5.41 3.13
C VAL A 46 16.11 5.37 2.52
N ASN A 47 15.90 6.02 1.37
CA ASN A 47 14.62 6.07 0.66
C ASN A 47 14.21 4.75 -0.03
N LEU A 48 14.87 3.64 0.30
CA LEU A 48 14.62 2.33 -0.29
C LEU A 48 13.58 1.57 0.55
N LEU A 49 12.42 1.29 -0.03
CA LEU A 49 11.41 0.41 0.55
C LEU A 49 11.46 -0.95 -0.14
N LEU A 50 11.90 -1.97 0.58
CA LEU A 50 11.97 -3.34 0.08
C LEU A 50 10.57 -3.95 -0.10
N TYR A 51 10.40 -4.75 -1.15
CA TYR A 51 9.17 -5.44 -1.47
C TYR A 51 8.69 -6.39 -0.38
N GLN A 52 9.59 -7.09 0.30
CA GLN A 52 9.23 -7.94 1.44
C GLN A 52 8.66 -7.09 2.59
N THR A 53 9.29 -5.95 2.92
CA THR A 53 8.81 -5.02 3.95
C THR A 53 7.44 -4.45 3.59
N LEU A 54 7.24 -4.02 2.34
CA LEU A 54 5.95 -3.56 1.84
C LEU A 54 4.89 -4.66 1.92
N THR A 55 5.23 -5.90 1.57
CA THR A 55 4.32 -7.05 1.66
C THR A 55 3.88 -7.31 3.10
N VAL A 56 4.82 -7.30 4.06
CA VAL A 56 4.51 -7.46 5.49
C VAL A 56 3.53 -6.39 5.96
N GLU A 57 3.75 -5.13 5.56
CA GLU A 57 2.89 -4.02 5.98
C GLU A 57 1.51 -4.10 5.33
N MET A 58 1.41 -4.48 4.05
CA MET A 58 0.13 -4.70 3.35
C MET A 58 -0.71 -5.79 4.04
N LEU A 59 -0.08 -6.90 4.44
CA LEU A 59 -0.74 -7.99 5.16
C LEU A 59 -1.15 -7.56 6.57
N THR A 60 -0.31 -6.78 7.24
CA THR A 60 -0.61 -6.26 8.59
C THR A 60 -1.82 -5.34 8.57
N LEU A 61 -1.90 -4.40 7.61
CA LEU A 61 -3.07 -3.54 7.40
C LEU A 61 -4.35 -4.34 7.12
N SER A 62 -4.22 -5.48 6.46
CA SER A 62 -5.36 -6.31 6.03
C SER A 62 -5.80 -7.34 7.06
N TRP A 63 -4.96 -7.63 8.06
CA TRP A 63 -5.19 -8.70 9.03
C TRP A 63 -6.46 -8.48 9.85
N TYR A 64 -6.63 -7.28 10.42
CA TYR A 64 -7.81 -6.97 11.22
C TYR A 64 -9.11 -6.96 10.39
N PRO A 65 -9.20 -6.23 9.26
CA PRO A 65 -10.39 -6.25 8.42
C PRO A 65 -10.81 -7.65 7.97
N HIS A 66 -9.84 -8.53 7.68
CA HIS A 66 -10.10 -9.89 7.23
C HIS A 66 -10.54 -10.81 8.38
N PHE A 67 -9.79 -10.89 9.48
CA PHE A 67 -10.07 -11.89 10.52
C PHE A 67 -11.11 -11.46 11.56
N TYR A 68 -11.15 -10.18 11.90
CA TYR A 68 -12.05 -9.67 12.95
C TYR A 68 -13.33 -9.14 12.37
N SER A 69 -13.23 -8.38 11.28
CA SER A 69 -14.37 -7.75 10.64
C SER A 69 -14.98 -8.57 9.51
N ARG A 70 -14.29 -9.64 9.07
CA ARG A 70 -14.74 -10.56 8.01
C ARG A 70 -15.13 -9.84 6.72
N LEU A 71 -14.41 -8.77 6.39
CA LEU A 71 -14.68 -8.00 5.17
C LEU A 71 -14.20 -8.76 3.94
N ALA A 72 -15.00 -8.72 2.89
CA ALA A 72 -14.61 -9.19 1.57
C ALA A 72 -13.75 -8.11 0.87
N PHE A 73 -12.59 -8.51 0.35
CA PHE A 73 -11.67 -7.60 -0.36
C PHE A 73 -11.93 -7.55 -1.87
N GLY A 74 -12.88 -8.36 -2.36
CA GLY A 74 -13.18 -8.53 -3.78
C GLY A 74 -12.79 -9.92 -4.30
N THR A 75 -13.42 -10.35 -5.38
CA THR A 75 -13.32 -11.73 -5.89
C THR A 75 -11.98 -12.05 -6.55
N GLN A 76 -11.33 -11.04 -7.13
CA GLN A 76 -9.99 -11.15 -7.72
C GLN A 76 -8.88 -10.82 -6.71
N ASP A 77 -9.25 -10.40 -5.51
CA ASP A 77 -8.31 -10.11 -4.45
C ASP A 77 -7.81 -11.42 -3.83
N LYS A 78 -6.53 -11.44 -3.45
CA LYS A 78 -5.85 -12.61 -2.90
C LYS A 78 -5.33 -12.41 -1.50
N ILE A 79 -5.41 -11.19 -0.95
CA ILE A 79 -4.93 -10.88 0.40
C ILE A 79 -5.56 -11.80 1.45
N SER A 80 -6.88 -12.04 1.37
CA SER A 80 -7.58 -12.96 2.27
C SER A 80 -7.06 -14.40 2.19
N GLU A 81 -6.82 -14.93 0.98
CA GLU A 81 -6.24 -16.26 0.76
C GLU A 81 -4.84 -16.35 1.36
N MET A 82 -4.04 -15.31 1.14
CA MET A 82 -2.65 -15.22 1.61
C MET A 82 -2.58 -15.16 3.14
N LEU A 83 -3.43 -14.33 3.77
CA LEU A 83 -3.56 -14.23 5.22
C LEU A 83 -3.99 -15.56 5.84
N ASN A 84 -4.99 -16.23 5.25
CA ASN A 84 -5.42 -17.55 5.71
C ASN A 84 -4.26 -18.55 5.71
N GLY A 85 -3.53 -18.65 4.60
CA GLY A 85 -2.35 -19.53 4.49
C GLY A 85 -1.32 -19.26 5.59
N PHE A 86 -0.97 -17.99 5.81
CA PHE A 86 -0.02 -17.60 6.85
C PHE A 86 -0.48 -17.98 8.27
N ILE A 87 -1.74 -17.72 8.63
CA ILE A 87 -2.27 -18.03 9.97
C ILE A 87 -2.30 -19.53 10.22
N TYR A 88 -2.76 -20.33 9.26
CA TYR A 88 -2.84 -21.79 9.41
C TYR A 88 -1.45 -22.41 9.54
N SER A 89 -0.46 -21.93 8.78
CA SER A 89 0.91 -22.45 8.86
C SER A 89 1.65 -22.07 10.16
N ASN A 90 1.26 -20.98 10.82
CA ASN A 90 1.95 -20.46 12.01
C ASN A 90 1.16 -20.64 13.32
N PHE A 91 0.01 -21.32 13.30
CA PHE A 91 -0.84 -21.57 14.48
C PHE A 91 -1.13 -20.30 15.31
N ILE A 92 -1.33 -19.17 14.65
CA ILE A 92 -1.54 -17.89 15.34
C ILE A 92 -2.87 -17.92 16.09
N GLN A 93 -2.81 -17.70 17.40
CA GLN A 93 -4.00 -17.60 18.24
C GLN A 93 -4.59 -16.19 18.17
N PHE A 94 -5.89 -16.11 17.91
CA PHE A 94 -6.62 -14.85 17.92
C PHE A 94 -7.04 -14.48 19.33
N LYS A 95 -6.70 -13.24 19.73
CA LYS A 95 -7.24 -12.60 20.93
C LYS A 95 -8.57 -11.91 20.61
N PRO A 96 -9.48 -11.73 21.59
CA PRO A 96 -10.63 -10.85 21.42
C PRO A 96 -10.22 -9.44 20.94
N PRO A 97 -10.96 -8.81 20.01
CA PRO A 97 -10.56 -7.53 19.43
C PRO A 97 -10.41 -6.40 20.46
N GLN A 98 -11.15 -6.45 21.58
CA GLN A 98 -11.12 -5.45 22.65
C GLN A 98 -9.82 -5.47 23.46
N ILE A 99 -9.04 -6.55 23.38
CA ILE A 99 -7.77 -6.67 24.10
C ILE A 99 -6.56 -6.64 23.18
N LEU A 100 -6.76 -6.38 21.88
CA LEU A 100 -5.66 -6.21 20.95
C LEU A 100 -4.88 -4.95 21.28
N THR A 101 -3.56 -5.07 21.21
CA THR A 101 -2.62 -3.98 21.49
C THR A 101 -1.71 -3.74 20.31
N GLN A 102 -1.01 -2.60 20.31
CA GLN A 102 0.05 -2.34 19.34
C GLN A 102 1.16 -3.41 19.38
N ASN A 103 1.42 -3.99 20.56
CA ASN A 103 2.41 -5.06 20.69
C ASN A 103 1.97 -6.34 19.94
N ASP A 104 0.67 -6.65 19.90
CA ASP A 104 0.16 -7.78 19.12
C ASP A 104 0.37 -7.57 17.62
N LEU A 105 0.14 -6.35 17.11
CA LEU A 105 0.44 -5.99 15.72
C LEU A 105 1.95 -6.06 15.43
N ASN A 106 2.79 -5.63 16.37
CA ASN A 106 4.25 -5.74 16.23
C ASN A 106 4.72 -7.20 16.23
N GLN A 107 4.10 -8.08 17.02
CA GLN A 107 4.35 -9.52 16.98
C GLN A 107 3.89 -10.14 15.66
N LEU A 108 2.73 -9.74 15.14
CA LEU A 108 2.26 -10.15 13.82
C LEU A 108 3.28 -9.78 12.73
N ARG A 109 3.76 -8.54 12.70
CA ARG A 109 4.82 -8.09 11.77
C ARG A 109 6.07 -8.95 11.87
N LYS A 110 6.55 -9.22 13.09
CA LYS A 110 7.73 -10.09 13.31
C LYS A 110 7.52 -11.50 12.77
N ASN A 111 6.35 -12.09 13.00
CA ASN A 111 6.03 -13.43 12.50
C ASN A 111 5.93 -13.46 10.96
N LEU A 112 5.36 -12.43 10.36
CA LEU A 112 5.29 -12.26 8.90
C LEU A 112 6.69 -12.16 8.28
N VAL A 113 7.60 -11.39 8.88
CA VAL A 113 8.99 -11.26 8.43
C VAL A 113 9.73 -12.60 8.44
N LEU A 114 9.46 -13.45 9.44
CA LEU A 114 10.09 -14.78 9.56
C LEU A 114 9.46 -15.85 8.66
N SER A 115 8.38 -15.53 7.97
CA SER A 115 7.67 -16.48 7.11
C SER A 115 8.22 -16.49 5.68
N PRO A 116 8.12 -17.62 4.96
CA PRO A 116 8.54 -17.71 3.56
C PRO A 116 7.55 -16.96 2.64
N LEU A 117 7.71 -15.64 2.55
CA LEU A 117 6.80 -14.76 1.80
C LEU A 117 7.25 -14.51 0.35
N ASP A 118 8.26 -15.20 -0.19
CA ASP A 118 8.83 -14.85 -1.51
C ASP A 118 7.86 -15.01 -2.67
N THR A 119 7.11 -16.11 -2.71
CA THR A 119 6.09 -16.34 -3.75
C THR A 119 4.98 -15.30 -3.65
N LEU A 120 4.57 -14.99 -2.42
CA LEU A 120 3.56 -13.99 -2.12
C LEU A 120 4.00 -12.58 -2.54
N THR A 121 5.19 -12.18 -2.12
CA THR A 121 5.81 -10.91 -2.47
C THR A 121 5.89 -10.78 -3.99
N SER A 122 6.37 -11.83 -4.67
CA SER A 122 6.42 -11.87 -6.14
C SER A 122 5.05 -11.68 -6.79
N GLN A 123 3.99 -12.28 -6.23
CA GLN A 123 2.63 -12.15 -6.75
C GLN A 123 2.07 -10.73 -6.58
N LEU A 124 2.16 -10.16 -5.38
CA LEU A 124 1.65 -8.80 -5.10
C LEU A 124 2.44 -7.75 -5.91
N MET A 125 3.77 -7.84 -5.87
CA MET A 125 4.67 -6.87 -6.49
C MET A 125 4.77 -6.99 -8.00
N ARG A 126 4.21 -8.05 -8.60
CA ARG A 126 4.16 -8.24 -10.05
C ARG A 126 3.56 -7.04 -10.78
N TYR A 127 2.54 -6.40 -10.20
CA TYR A 127 1.83 -5.32 -10.85
C TYR A 127 1.69 -4.07 -10.00
N VAL A 128 1.41 -4.20 -8.69
CA VAL A 128 1.02 -3.03 -7.88
C VAL A 128 2.02 -1.86 -7.92
N PRO A 129 3.35 -2.09 -7.85
CA PRO A 129 4.30 -0.98 -7.85
C PRO A 129 4.32 -0.22 -9.19
N TYR A 130 4.05 -0.91 -10.30
CA TYR A 130 3.97 -0.27 -11.61
C TYR A 130 2.62 0.43 -11.78
N ARG A 131 1.52 -0.24 -11.42
CA ARG A 131 0.17 0.29 -11.66
C ARG A 131 -0.19 1.45 -10.77
N LEU A 132 0.40 1.55 -9.57
CA LEU A 132 0.19 2.69 -8.67
C LEU A 132 0.66 3.99 -9.33
N ILE A 133 1.90 4.04 -9.84
CA ILE A 133 2.48 5.26 -10.42
C ILE A 133 2.17 5.49 -11.90
N ARG A 134 1.37 4.61 -12.52
CA ARG A 134 0.91 4.78 -13.91
C ARG A 134 0.37 6.19 -14.23
N PRO A 135 -0.40 6.87 -13.36
CA PRO A 135 -0.90 8.22 -13.63
C PRO A 135 0.17 9.27 -13.91
N PHE A 136 1.42 9.05 -13.50
CA PHE A 136 2.55 9.95 -13.82
C PHE A 136 2.98 9.87 -15.29
N PHE A 137 2.55 8.85 -16.03
CA PHE A 137 3.08 8.49 -17.35
C PHE A 137 1.98 8.16 -18.38
N GLU A 138 0.76 8.67 -18.18
CA GLU A 138 -0.37 8.25 -19.02
C GLU A 138 -0.20 8.56 -20.50
N LEU A 139 0.45 9.70 -20.81
CA LEU A 139 0.72 10.12 -22.18
C LEU A 139 1.69 9.15 -22.86
N GLU A 140 2.77 8.79 -22.20
CA GLU A 140 3.79 7.87 -22.74
C GLU A 140 3.28 6.42 -22.85
N LEU A 141 2.29 6.07 -22.04
CA LEU A 141 1.68 4.74 -22.00
C LEU A 141 0.42 4.62 -22.87
N PHE A 142 0.02 5.69 -23.55
CA PHE A 142 -1.15 5.67 -24.41
C PHE A 142 -0.94 4.70 -25.59
N GLY A 143 -1.92 3.82 -25.83
CA GLY A 143 -1.86 2.81 -26.89
C GLY A 143 -0.90 1.64 -26.64
N GLU A 144 -0.21 1.60 -25.49
CA GLU A 144 0.74 0.53 -25.19
C GLU A 144 0.05 -0.78 -24.81
N LYS A 145 0.67 -1.90 -25.21
CA LYS A 145 0.19 -3.24 -24.85
C LYS A 145 0.45 -3.51 -23.37
N ASP A 146 -0.52 -4.13 -22.69
CA ASP A 146 -0.46 -4.34 -21.24
C ASP A 146 0.83 -5.05 -20.77
N GLY A 147 1.28 -6.06 -21.51
CA GLY A 147 2.51 -6.80 -21.22
C GLY A 147 3.80 -5.97 -21.28
N LYS A 148 3.78 -4.76 -21.86
CA LYS A 148 4.92 -3.84 -21.89
C LYS A 148 4.86 -2.76 -20.82
N ILE A 149 3.72 -2.58 -20.15
CA ILE A 149 3.47 -1.44 -19.26
C ILE A 149 4.46 -1.40 -18.09
N ASN A 150 4.71 -2.53 -17.43
CA ASN A 150 5.62 -2.55 -16.28
C ASN A 150 7.05 -2.13 -16.66
N ARG A 151 7.57 -2.69 -17.75
CA ARG A 151 8.90 -2.37 -18.25
C ARG A 151 9.00 -0.89 -18.59
N LYS A 152 8.02 -0.36 -19.33
CA LYS A 152 8.00 1.04 -19.73
C LYS A 152 7.86 1.99 -18.53
N ILE A 153 7.05 1.64 -17.53
CA ILE A 153 6.96 2.42 -16.29
C ILE A 153 8.29 2.45 -15.54
N ARG A 154 9.03 1.34 -15.50
CA ARG A 154 10.37 1.32 -14.90
C ARG A 154 11.30 2.32 -15.61
N GLU A 155 11.45 2.16 -16.92
CA GLU A 155 12.27 3.04 -17.78
C GLU A 155 11.89 4.51 -17.58
N LEU A 156 10.60 4.84 -17.70
CA LEU A 156 10.09 6.21 -17.55
C LEU A 156 10.31 6.78 -16.14
N SER A 157 10.18 5.96 -15.09
CA SER A 157 10.38 6.41 -13.72
C SER A 157 11.84 6.77 -13.42
N GLU A 158 12.78 6.14 -14.11
CA GLU A 158 14.21 6.42 -14.02
C GLU A 158 14.55 7.65 -14.89
N ASP A 159 14.12 7.67 -16.16
CA ASP A 159 14.40 8.75 -17.12
C ASP A 159 13.86 10.11 -16.66
N TYR A 160 12.67 10.11 -16.05
CA TYR A 160 11.99 11.33 -15.59
C TYR A 160 12.13 11.58 -14.09
N PHE A 161 13.04 10.87 -13.40
CA PHE A 161 13.16 10.95 -11.94
C PHE A 161 13.36 12.38 -11.44
N GLU A 162 14.31 13.13 -12.01
CA GLU A 162 14.60 14.51 -11.61
C GLU A 162 13.63 15.54 -12.21
N SER A 163 13.19 15.33 -13.45
CA SER A 163 12.45 16.32 -14.24
C SER A 163 10.96 16.32 -13.97
N ARG A 164 10.34 15.14 -13.80
CA ARG A 164 8.91 14.98 -13.48
C ARG A 164 8.66 14.67 -12.01
N LYS A 165 9.67 14.14 -11.31
CA LYS A 165 9.57 13.73 -9.91
C LYS A 165 8.40 12.75 -9.70
N PRO A 166 8.43 11.55 -10.32
CA PRO A 166 7.48 10.51 -9.99
C PRO A 166 7.61 10.12 -8.51
N LEU A 167 6.57 9.49 -7.96
CA LEU A 167 6.54 9.09 -6.55
C LEU A 167 7.79 8.29 -6.13
N TYR A 168 8.22 7.38 -7.00
CA TYR A 168 9.42 6.57 -6.85
C TYR A 168 9.91 6.05 -8.21
N CYS A 169 11.14 5.56 -8.22
CA CYS A 169 11.66 4.65 -9.24
C CYS A 169 11.96 3.27 -8.62
N PHE A 170 12.56 2.36 -9.38
CA PHE A 170 12.78 0.97 -8.97
C PHE A 170 14.24 0.74 -8.59
N ASP A 171 14.45 -0.08 -7.56
CA ASP A 171 15.80 -0.55 -7.20
C ASP A 171 16.46 -1.28 -8.39
N VAL A 172 17.79 -1.17 -8.51
CA VAL A 172 18.55 -1.77 -9.62
C VAL A 172 18.35 -3.29 -9.66
N GLU A 173 18.42 -3.93 -8.49
CA GLU A 173 18.19 -5.37 -8.32
C GLU A 173 16.69 -5.74 -8.29
N ASN A 174 15.80 -4.76 -8.48
CA ASN A 174 14.35 -4.91 -8.41
C ASN A 174 13.87 -5.57 -7.11
N ARG A 175 14.51 -5.22 -5.99
CA ARG A 175 14.10 -5.70 -4.65
C ARG A 175 13.11 -4.77 -3.96
N GLY A 176 12.86 -3.60 -4.53
CA GLY A 176 12.05 -2.55 -3.92
C GLY A 176 11.92 -1.31 -4.78
N ILE A 177 11.43 -0.25 -4.14
CA ILE A 177 11.24 1.08 -4.75
C ILE A 177 12.07 2.13 -4.02
N LEU A 178 12.58 3.09 -4.78
CA LEU A 178 13.35 4.23 -4.29
C LEU A 178 12.45 5.47 -4.31
N ILE A 179 11.99 5.91 -3.14
CA ILE A 179 11.12 7.08 -3.00
C ILE A 179 11.88 8.33 -3.41
N HIS A 180 11.27 9.14 -4.26
CA HIS A 180 11.88 10.41 -4.66
C HIS A 180 12.01 11.35 -3.45
N PRO A 181 13.14 12.02 -3.21
CA PRO A 181 13.38 12.82 -2.01
C PRO A 181 12.30 13.87 -1.71
N GLU A 182 11.83 14.60 -2.73
CA GLU A 182 10.73 15.58 -2.56
C GLU A 182 9.43 14.91 -2.11
N TRP A 183 9.13 13.72 -2.62
CA TRP A 183 7.98 12.94 -2.16
C TRP A 183 8.20 12.41 -0.75
N GLN A 184 9.38 11.88 -0.41
CA GLN A 184 9.70 11.43 0.95
C GLN A 184 9.40 12.53 1.99
N ASN A 185 9.88 13.75 1.74
CA ASN A 185 9.64 14.89 2.62
C ASN A 185 8.15 15.25 2.70
N TYR A 186 7.46 15.29 1.56
CA TYR A 186 6.05 15.62 1.51
C TYR A 186 5.16 14.58 2.20
N LEU A 187 5.38 13.29 1.94
CA LEU A 187 4.65 12.17 2.52
C LEU A 187 4.84 12.12 4.04
N SER A 188 6.06 12.40 4.54
CA SER A 188 6.36 12.45 5.97
C SER A 188 5.68 13.64 6.66
N THR A 189 5.81 14.84 6.10
CA THR A 189 5.25 16.08 6.69
C THR A 189 3.72 16.16 6.59
N SER A 190 3.13 15.53 5.58
CA SER A 190 1.67 15.52 5.34
C SER A 190 1.03 14.17 5.69
N TYR A 191 1.72 13.33 6.47
CA TYR A 191 1.36 11.93 6.73
C TYR A 191 -0.12 11.75 7.13
N ASN A 192 -0.57 12.41 8.20
CA ASN A 192 -1.93 12.20 8.73
C ASN A 192 -3.00 12.44 7.65
N LEU A 193 -2.90 13.54 6.90
CA LEU A 193 -3.89 13.85 5.87
C LEU A 193 -3.86 12.86 4.70
N LEU A 194 -2.67 12.50 4.24
CA LEU A 194 -2.51 11.55 3.13
C LEU A 194 -2.95 10.15 3.51
N TRP A 195 -2.66 9.75 4.75
CA TRP A 195 -3.11 8.48 5.31
C TRP A 195 -4.62 8.44 5.40
N ASP A 196 -5.24 9.47 5.98
CA ASP A 196 -6.71 9.59 6.08
C ASP A 196 -7.36 9.54 4.70
N TRP A 197 -6.82 10.27 3.72
CA TRP A 197 -7.32 10.24 2.34
C TRP A 197 -7.25 8.83 1.72
N ALA A 198 -6.07 8.20 1.76
CA ALA A 198 -5.89 6.87 1.18
C ALA A 198 -6.73 5.80 1.90
N PHE A 199 -6.92 5.97 3.21
CA PHE A 199 -7.78 5.14 4.03
C PHE A 199 -9.24 5.24 3.60
N TRP A 200 -9.77 6.46 3.41
CA TRP A 200 -11.16 6.64 2.96
C TRP A 200 -11.39 6.13 1.54
N GLU A 201 -10.42 6.29 0.64
CA GLU A 201 -10.48 5.68 -0.70
C GLU A 201 -10.53 4.14 -0.66
N TRP A 202 -9.88 3.54 0.35
CA TRP A 202 -9.95 2.10 0.59
C TRP A 202 -11.28 1.67 1.23
N VAL A 203 -11.81 2.46 2.17
CA VAL A 203 -13.15 2.27 2.75
C VAL A 203 -14.20 2.24 1.63
N ASP A 204 -14.18 3.21 0.73
CA ASP A 204 -15.11 3.30 -0.40
C ASP A 204 -15.00 2.07 -1.31
N TYR A 205 -13.78 1.61 -1.57
CA TYR A 205 -13.56 0.37 -2.31
C TYR A 205 -14.18 -0.85 -1.60
N LEU A 206 -13.94 -1.02 -0.30
CA LEU A 206 -14.45 -2.15 0.46
C LEU A 206 -15.97 -2.11 0.60
N GLN A 207 -16.59 -0.93 0.68
CA GLN A 207 -18.04 -0.78 0.76
C GLN A 207 -18.76 -1.41 -0.43
N VAL A 208 -18.18 -1.35 -1.64
CA VAL A 208 -18.73 -1.98 -2.86
C VAL A 208 -18.88 -3.50 -2.70
N PHE A 209 -17.92 -4.15 -2.03
CA PHE A 209 -17.93 -5.60 -1.83
C PHE A 209 -18.63 -6.04 -0.55
N ASN A 210 -19.00 -5.09 0.31
CA ASN A 210 -19.62 -5.34 1.62
C ASN A 210 -20.88 -4.46 1.81
N PRO A 211 -21.86 -4.48 0.89
CA PRO A 211 -22.98 -3.53 0.88
C PRO A 211 -23.90 -3.61 2.10
N GLN A 212 -23.89 -4.75 2.81
CA GLN A 212 -24.70 -4.97 4.01
C GLN A 212 -24.03 -4.49 5.31
N ILE A 213 -22.76 -4.15 5.25
CA ILE A 213 -22.01 -3.70 6.42
C ILE A 213 -22.05 -2.17 6.42
N SER A 214 -22.78 -1.61 7.38
CA SER A 214 -22.72 -0.19 7.69
C SER A 214 -21.42 0.13 8.42
N ASP A 215 -20.86 1.31 8.14
CA ASP A 215 -19.66 1.84 8.77
C ASP A 215 -18.44 0.90 8.63
N ILE A 216 -17.96 0.76 7.39
CA ILE A 216 -16.73 0.01 7.07
C ILE A 216 -15.51 0.64 7.77
N ALA A 217 -15.47 1.96 7.91
CA ALA A 217 -14.33 2.68 8.47
C ALA A 217 -13.98 2.22 9.89
N SER A 218 -14.97 2.08 10.78
CA SER A 218 -14.75 1.60 12.16
C SER A 218 -14.31 0.14 12.25
N ARG A 219 -14.39 -0.61 11.14
CA ARG A 219 -14.08 -2.04 11.06
C ARG A 219 -12.71 -2.34 10.47
N LEU A 220 -11.97 -1.33 9.99
CA LEU A 220 -10.66 -1.55 9.39
C LEU A 220 -9.52 -1.57 10.39
N LEU A 221 -9.71 -0.98 11.57
CA LEU A 221 -8.67 -0.87 12.58
C LEU A 221 -9.13 -1.52 13.89
N PRO A 222 -8.19 -2.11 14.67
CA PRO A 222 -8.48 -2.50 16.03
C PRO A 222 -9.03 -1.31 16.84
N PRO A 223 -9.95 -1.54 17.78
CA PRO A 223 -10.42 -0.49 18.67
C PRO A 223 -9.22 0.11 19.40
N ARG A 224 -9.13 1.45 19.40
CA ARG A 224 -8.16 2.13 20.25
C ARG A 224 -8.62 1.96 21.69
N ASN A 225 -7.86 1.23 22.49
CA ASN A 225 -8.07 1.20 23.93
C ASN A 225 -7.79 2.63 24.44
N ILE A 226 -8.84 3.32 24.87
CA ILE A 226 -8.77 4.61 25.56
C ILE A 226 -8.35 4.36 27.00
#